data_AF-A0A932C1U0-F1
#
_entry.id   AF-A0A932C1U0-F1
#
_cell.length_a   1.000
_cell.length_b   1.000
_cell.length_c   1.000
_cell.angle_alpha   90.00
_cell.angle_beta   90.00
_cell.angle_gamma   90.00
#
_symmetry.space_group_name_H-M   'P 1'
#
loop_
_entity.id
_entity.type
_entity.pdbx_description
1 polymer ?
#
loop_
_entity_poly.entity_id
_entity_poly.type
_entity_poly.pdbx_seq_one_letter_code
_entity_poly.pdbx_strand_id
1 'polypeptide(L)'
;MQRSSQTAAMFLLGALLAGGVLGFTAERVMNGRHDRPPDIRTVRARFARRLDLTSAQKAVVDSILDDRNRQMMELLKPQRPAMDSIRERARAQIRRILTPAQLVEYEAVIREQQADTTKGKE
;
A
#
# COMPACT_ATOMS: atom_id res chain seq x y z
N MET A 1 39.77 -6.35 -16.56
CA MET A 1 38.67 -7.04 -15.84
C MET A 1 37.57 -6.03 -15.53
N GLN A 2 36.61 -5.82 -16.44
CA GLN A 2 35.44 -4.95 -16.23
C GLN A 2 34.20 -5.69 -16.72
N ARG A 3 33.68 -6.64 -15.93
CA ARG A 3 32.44 -7.37 -16.22
C ARG A 3 31.66 -7.74 -14.95
N SER A 4 31.67 -6.89 -13.92
CA SER A 4 30.92 -7.12 -12.67
C SER A 4 29.77 -6.14 -12.42
N SER A 5 29.63 -5.09 -13.24
CA SER A 5 28.61 -4.04 -13.05
C SER A 5 27.27 -4.33 -13.77
N GLN A 6 27.24 -5.22 -14.77
CA GLN A 6 26.00 -5.54 -15.50
C GLN A 6 25.13 -6.58 -14.79
N THR A 7 25.70 -7.50 -14.02
CA THR A 7 24.94 -8.54 -13.31
C THR A 7 24.20 -8.00 -12.10
N ALA A 8 24.78 -7.05 -11.37
CA ALA A 8 24.12 -6.39 -10.24
C ALA A 8 22.90 -5.56 -10.68
N ALA A 9 22.99 -4.89 -11.83
CA ALA A 9 21.87 -4.14 -12.41
C ALA A 9 20.72 -5.05 -12.84
N MET A 10 21.01 -6.24 -13.37
CA MET A 10 19.98 -7.22 -13.77
C MET A 10 19.28 -7.87 -12.56
N PHE A 11 19.96 -8.08 -11.44
CA PHE A 11 19.33 -8.58 -10.21
C PHE A 11 18.35 -7.56 -9.60
N LEU A 12 18.70 -6.27 -9.60
CA LEU A 12 17.83 -5.20 -9.11
C LEU A 12 16.59 -5.01 -10.01
N LEU A 13 16.75 -5.17 -11.32
CA LEU A 13 15.63 -5.08 -12.27
C LEU A 13 14.71 -6.32 -12.15
N GLY A 14 15.26 -7.51 -11.92
CA GLY A 14 14.49 -8.73 -11.68
C GLY A 14 13.68 -8.69 -10.38
N ALA A 15 14.23 -8.14 -9.29
CA ALA A 15 13.53 -7.98 -8.02
C ALA A 15 12.40 -6.93 -8.08
N LEU A 16 12.57 -5.87 -8.88
CA LEU A 16 11.56 -4.84 -9.08
C LEU A 16 10.37 -5.37 -9.91
N LEU A 17 10.64 -6.19 -10.93
CA LEU A 17 9.60 -6.81 -11.76
C LEU A 17 8.87 -7.96 -11.04
N ALA A 18 9.57 -8.76 -10.24
CA ALA A 18 8.94 -9.78 -9.38
C ALA A 18 8.10 -9.16 -8.25
N GLY A 19 8.50 -7.98 -7.74
CA GLY A 19 7.73 -7.24 -6.74
C GLY A 19 6.45 -6.57 -7.27
N GLY A 20 6.32 -6.40 -8.60
CA GLY A 20 5.15 -5.78 -9.23
C GLY A 20 3.96 -6.72 -9.44
N VAL A 21 4.18 -8.04 -9.51
CA VAL A 21 3.14 -9.02 -9.87
C VAL A 21 2.45 -9.65 -8.65
N LEU A 22 3.08 -9.64 -7.47
CA LEU A 22 2.47 -10.16 -6.23
C LEU A 22 1.46 -9.20 -5.57
N GLY A 23 1.36 -7.96 -6.05
CA GLY A 23 0.40 -6.98 -5.55
C GLY A 23 -1.06 -7.26 -5.90
N PHE A 24 -1.34 -8.26 -6.75
CA PHE A 24 -2.69 -8.53 -7.27
C PHE A 24 -3.25 -9.93 -6.94
N THR A 25 -2.48 -10.81 -6.28
CA THR A 25 -2.92 -12.21 -6.01
C THR A 25 -3.02 -12.56 -4.52
N ALA A 26 -2.75 -11.62 -3.61
CA ALA A 26 -2.93 -11.82 -2.18
C ALA A 26 -4.37 -11.61 -1.68
N GLU A 27 -5.34 -11.37 -2.57
CA GLU A 27 -6.70 -10.97 -2.19
C GLU A 27 -7.69 -12.13 -2.00
N ARG A 28 -7.28 -13.41 -2.10
CA ARG A 28 -8.28 -14.51 -2.10
C ARG A 28 -8.09 -15.72 -1.19
N VAL A 29 -7.01 -15.88 -0.41
CA VAL A 29 -6.80 -17.16 0.31
C VAL A 29 -6.38 -17.03 1.78
N MET A 30 -6.51 -15.86 2.43
CA MET A 30 -6.30 -15.77 3.88
C MET A 30 -7.47 -15.07 4.59
N ASN A 31 -8.54 -15.83 4.74
CA ASN A 31 -9.66 -15.57 5.66
C ASN A 31 -9.16 -15.10 7.04
N GLY A 32 -9.60 -13.92 7.47
CA GLY A 32 -10.24 -13.80 8.79
C GLY A 32 -9.71 -12.79 9.81
N ARG A 33 -8.57 -12.09 9.62
CA ARG A 33 -8.02 -11.20 10.69
C ARG A 33 -7.12 -10.04 10.25
N HIS A 34 -7.46 -9.22 9.25
CA HIS A 34 -6.65 -8.03 8.93
C HIS A 34 -7.47 -6.74 8.81
N ASP A 35 -8.15 -6.36 9.90
CA ASP A 35 -8.75 -5.01 10.07
C ASP A 35 -7.71 -3.94 10.42
N ARG A 36 -6.46 -4.10 9.96
CA ARG A 36 -5.48 -3.02 10.02
C ARG A 36 -4.46 -3.20 8.92
N PRO A 37 -4.18 -2.16 8.09
CA PRO A 37 -3.00 -2.19 7.25
C PRO A 37 -1.78 -2.47 8.16
N PRO A 38 -0.93 -3.44 7.81
CA PRO A 38 0.19 -3.82 8.67
C PRO A 38 1.06 -2.58 8.91
N ASP A 39 1.40 -2.34 10.16
CA ASP A 39 2.24 -1.20 10.56
C ASP A 39 3.53 -1.20 9.72
N ILE A 40 3.81 -0.05 9.09
CA ILE A 40 4.97 0.15 8.21
C ILE A 40 6.27 -0.24 8.92
N ARG A 41 6.39 0.01 10.23
CA ARG A 41 7.59 -0.39 10.99
C ARG A 41 7.70 -1.90 11.09
N THR A 42 6.60 -2.59 11.31
CA THR A 42 6.52 -4.06 11.32
C THR A 42 6.88 -4.66 9.95
N VAL A 43 6.40 -4.06 8.85
CA VAL A 43 6.75 -4.49 7.48
C VAL A 43 8.23 -4.28 7.20
N ARG A 44 8.79 -3.10 7.52
CA ARG A 44 10.22 -2.79 7.36
C ARG A 44 11.10 -3.70 8.22
N ALA A 45 10.70 -3.97 9.46
CA ALA A 45 11.43 -4.89 10.35
C ALA A 45 11.43 -6.33 9.80
N ARG A 46 10.30 -6.80 9.26
CA ARG A 46 10.22 -8.11 8.60
C ARG A 46 11.11 -8.16 7.35
N PHE A 47 11.12 -7.10 6.54
CA PHE A 47 11.96 -6.99 5.36
C PHE A 47 13.45 -7.03 5.71
N ALA A 48 13.86 -6.23 6.70
CA ALA A 48 15.24 -6.19 7.17
C ALA A 48 15.70 -7.55 7.71
N ARG A 49 14.87 -8.23 8.52
CA ARG A 49 15.17 -9.58 9.01
C ARG A 49 15.26 -10.61 7.89
N ARG A 50 14.37 -10.55 6.91
CA ARG A 50 14.34 -11.52 5.80
C ARG A 50 15.56 -11.42 4.89
N LEU A 51 16.16 -10.24 4.78
CA LEU A 51 17.36 -9.98 3.99
C LEU A 51 18.64 -9.95 4.83
N ASP A 52 18.54 -10.24 6.12
CA ASP A 52 19.64 -10.18 7.08
C ASP A 52 20.43 -8.86 6.99
N LEU A 53 19.70 -7.73 6.95
CA LEU A 53 20.33 -6.42 6.82
C LEU A 53 21.06 -6.04 8.10
N THR A 54 22.31 -5.62 7.97
CA THR A 54 23.03 -4.92 9.04
C THR A 54 22.32 -3.61 9.42
N SER A 55 22.61 -3.09 10.62
CA SER A 55 22.04 -1.81 11.08
C SER A 55 22.30 -0.65 10.11
N ALA A 56 23.49 -0.60 9.52
CA ALA A 56 23.84 0.43 8.53
C ALA A 56 23.03 0.28 7.23
N GLN A 57 22.88 -0.94 6.70
CA GLN A 57 22.06 -1.19 5.52
C GLN A 57 20.58 -0.90 5.77
N LYS A 58 20.07 -1.25 6.96
CA LYS A 58 18.70 -0.94 7.35
C LYS A 58 18.44 0.56 7.31
N ALA A 59 19.33 1.39 7.86
CA ALA A 59 19.18 2.84 7.85
C ALA A 59 19.12 3.42 6.42
N VAL A 60 19.97 2.91 5.53
CA VAL A 60 19.97 3.31 4.11
C VAL A 60 18.67 2.88 3.42
N VAL A 61 18.22 1.64 3.62
CA VAL A 61 16.97 1.13 3.05
C VAL A 61 15.77 1.93 3.54
N ASP A 62 15.70 2.24 4.84
CA ASP A 62 14.63 3.06 5.40
C ASP A 62 14.57 4.43 4.70
N SER A 63 15.73 5.08 4.53
CA SER A 63 15.83 6.37 3.83
C SER A 63 15.36 6.30 2.37
N ILE A 64 15.75 5.25 1.63
CA ILE A 64 15.30 5.03 0.24
C ILE A 64 13.77 4.87 0.19
N LEU A 65 13.21 4.07 1.09
CA LEU A 65 11.76 3.83 1.13
C LEU A 65 10.98 5.08 1.53
N ASP A 66 11.51 5.89 2.43
CA ASP A 66 10.92 7.18 2.82
C ASP A 66 10.93 8.18 1.67
N ASP A 67 12.06 8.31 0.96
CA ASP A 67 12.17 9.17 -0.20
C ASP A 67 11.21 8.75 -1.33
N ARG A 68 11.15 7.45 -1.65
CA ARG A 68 10.20 6.91 -2.61
C ARG A 68 8.76 7.25 -2.22
N ASN A 69 8.40 7.05 -0.95
CA ASN A 69 7.05 7.33 -0.46
C ASN A 69 6.72 8.82 -0.59
N ARG A 70 7.67 9.72 -0.29
CA ARG A 70 7.51 11.17 -0.50
C ARG A 70 7.27 11.49 -1.97
N GLN A 71 8.11 11.01 -2.89
CA GLN A 71 7.96 11.25 -4.32
C GLN A 71 6.60 10.76 -4.84
N MET A 72 6.15 9.58 -4.39
CA MET A 72 4.83 9.05 -4.75
C MET A 72 3.69 9.93 -4.20
N MET A 73 3.80 10.40 -2.96
CA MET A 73 2.80 11.29 -2.38
C MET A 73 2.74 12.62 -3.12
N GLU A 74 3.87 13.20 -3.49
CA GLU A 74 3.93 14.44 -4.27
C GLU A 74 3.31 14.26 -5.65
N LEU A 75 3.63 13.15 -6.32
CA LEU A 75 3.08 12.82 -7.63
C LEU A 75 1.56 12.67 -7.58
N LEU A 76 1.02 12.00 -6.54
CA LEU A 76 -0.40 11.68 -6.37
C LEU A 76 -1.23 12.78 -5.69
N LYS A 77 -0.60 13.71 -4.98
CA LYS A 77 -1.27 14.79 -4.25
C LYS A 77 -2.27 15.58 -5.12
N PRO A 78 -1.91 16.03 -6.34
CA PRO A 78 -2.84 16.81 -7.17
C PRO A 78 -4.00 15.98 -7.74
N GLN A 79 -3.87 14.65 -7.85
CA GLN A 79 -4.94 13.77 -8.35
C GLN A 79 -5.88 13.30 -7.24
N ARG A 80 -5.58 13.56 -5.96
CA ARG A 80 -6.44 13.19 -4.83
C ARG A 80 -7.91 13.60 -5.04
N PRO A 81 -8.24 14.85 -5.44
CA PRO A 81 -9.63 15.26 -5.64
C PRO A 81 -10.34 14.45 -6.75
N ALA A 82 -9.62 14.12 -7.83
CA ALA A 82 -10.17 13.31 -8.90
C ALA A 82 -10.46 11.87 -8.45
N MET A 83 -9.55 11.29 -7.67
CA MET A 83 -9.75 9.97 -7.07
C MET A 83 -10.93 9.96 -6.09
N ASP A 84 -11.05 11.00 -5.25
CA ASP A 84 -12.16 11.14 -4.30
C ASP A 84 -13.50 11.30 -5.01
N SER A 85 -13.54 12.08 -6.10
CA SER A 85 -14.72 12.18 -6.96
C SER A 85 -15.13 10.83 -7.55
N ILE A 86 -14.18 10.01 -8.01
CA ILE A 86 -14.46 8.66 -8.52
C ILE A 86 -15.08 7.80 -7.41
N ARG A 87 -14.52 7.83 -6.19
CA ARG A 87 -15.04 7.08 -5.04
C ARG A 87 -16.46 7.50 -4.69
N GLU A 88 -16.73 8.80 -4.62
CA GLU A 88 -18.06 9.32 -4.28
C GLU A 88 -19.11 8.97 -5.35
N ARG A 89 -18.75 9.03 -6.64
CA ARG A 89 -19.64 8.60 -7.72
C ARG A 89 -19.99 7.11 -7.60
N ALA A 90 -19.01 6.26 -7.33
CA ALA A 90 -19.24 4.84 -7.13
C ALA A 90 -20.13 4.59 -5.90
N ARG A 91 -19.88 5.28 -4.79
CA ARG A 91 -20.72 5.19 -3.57
C ARG A 91 -22.17 5.57 -3.87
N ALA A 92 -22.38 6.66 -4.60
CA ALA A 92 -23.72 7.08 -5.00
C ALA A 92 -24.43 6.06 -5.91
N GLN A 93 -23.71 5.42 -6.83
CA GLN A 93 -24.26 4.36 -7.68
C GLN A 93 -24.66 3.13 -6.86
N ILE A 94 -23.81 2.70 -5.92
CA ILE A 94 -24.08 1.57 -5.03
C ILE A 94 -25.34 1.84 -4.20
N ARG A 95 -25.46 3.02 -3.57
CA ARG A 95 -26.64 3.39 -2.76
C ARG A 95 -27.97 3.20 -3.49
N ARG A 96 -28.01 3.43 -4.80
CA ARG A 96 -29.24 3.34 -5.61
C ARG A 96 -29.77 1.91 -5.79
N ILE A 97 -28.90 0.90 -5.65
CA ILE A 97 -29.27 -0.50 -5.88
C ILE A 97 -29.50 -1.27 -4.57
N LEU A 98 -29.23 -0.64 -3.42
CA LEU A 98 -29.39 -1.28 -2.12
C LEU A 98 -30.82 -1.16 -1.60
N THR A 99 -31.28 -2.20 -0.92
CA THR A 99 -32.49 -2.12 -0.10
C THR A 99 -32.27 -1.20 1.12
N PRO A 100 -33.34 -0.69 1.76
CA PRO A 100 -33.20 0.14 2.96
C PRO A 100 -32.37 -0.52 4.08
N ALA A 101 -32.54 -1.83 4.31
CA ALA A 101 -31.78 -2.55 5.33
C ALA A 101 -30.29 -2.64 4.97
N GLN A 102 -29.96 -2.92 3.70
CA GLN A 102 -28.57 -2.97 3.24
C GLN A 102 -27.90 -1.59 3.24
N LEU A 103 -28.65 -0.52 3.01
CA LEU A 103 -28.12 0.84 3.06
C LEU A 103 -27.60 1.19 4.45
N VAL A 104 -28.28 0.75 5.52
CA VAL A 104 -27.84 0.98 6.91
C VAL A 104 -26.47 0.34 7.16
N GLU A 105 -26.30 -0.92 6.77
CA GLU A 105 -25.01 -1.62 6.90
C GLU A 105 -23.92 -0.97 6.04
N TYR A 106 -24.26 -0.58 4.81
CA TYR A 106 -23.32 0.07 3.91
C TYR A 106 -22.79 1.41 4.46
N GLU A 107 -23.65 2.22 5.09
CA GLU A 107 -23.21 3.46 5.75
C GLU A 107 -22.40 3.20 7.03
N ALA A 108 -22.57 2.06 7.71
CA ALA A 108 -21.67 1.63 8.78
C ALA A 108 -20.26 1.36 8.23
N VAL A 109 -20.15 0.58 7.16
CA VAL A 109 -18.88 0.24 6.51
C VAL A 109 -18.14 1.51 6.02
N ILE A 110 -18.84 2.48 5.42
CA ILE A 110 -18.22 3.74 4.98
C ILE A 110 -17.66 4.53 6.18
N ARG A 111 -18.39 4.60 7.29
CA ARG A 111 -17.96 5.33 8.49
C ARG A 111 -16.73 4.70 9.14
N GLU A 112 -16.67 3.38 9.23
CA GLU A 112 -15.50 2.65 9.73
C GLU A 112 -14.26 2.97 8.90
N GLN A 113 -14.36 2.91 7.58
CA GLN A 113 -13.26 3.25 6.67
C GLN A 113 -12.79 4.71 6.81
N GLN A 114 -13.70 5.66 7.01
CA GLN A 114 -13.36 7.07 7.20
C GLN A 114 -12.64 7.31 8.53
N ALA A 115 -13.07 6.63 9.60
CA ALA A 115 -12.42 6.70 10.91
C ALA A 115 -10.98 6.20 10.85
N ASP A 116 -10.71 5.13 10.10
CA ASP A 116 -9.37 4.57 9.92
C ASP A 116 -8.45 5.50 9.11
N THR A 117 -8.97 6.16 8.08
CA THR A 117 -8.17 7.14 7.31
C THR A 117 -7.83 8.41 8.10
N THR A 118 -8.61 8.74 9.12
CA THR A 118 -8.37 9.92 9.97
C THR A 118 -7.31 9.61 11.04
N LYS A 119 -7.38 8.43 11.67
CA LYS A 119 -6.39 7.99 12.68
C LYS A 119 -4.97 7.78 12.13
N GLY A 120 -4.81 7.59 10.81
CA GLY A 120 -3.49 7.50 10.17
C GLY A 120 -2.83 8.87 9.90
N LYS A 121 -3.48 9.99 10.22
CA LYS A 121 -2.99 11.36 10.01
C LYS A 121 -2.64 12.11 11.31
N GLU A 122 -2.97 11.54 12.47
CA GLU A 122 -2.58 12.02 13.81
C GLU A 122 -1.28 11.34 14.27
#